data_AF-A0A3M1ASD5-F1
#
_entry.id   AF-A0A3M1ASD5-F1
#
_cell.length_a   1.000
_cell.length_b   1.000
_cell.length_c   1.000
_cell.angle_alpha   90.00
_cell.angle_beta   90.00
_cell.angle_gamma   90.00
#
_symmetry.space_group_name_H-M   'P 1'
#
loop_
_entity.id
_entity.type
_entity.pdbx_description
1 polymer ?
#
loop_
_entity_poly.entity_id
_entity_poly.type
_entity_poly.pdbx_seq_one_letter_code
_entity_poly.pdbx_strand_id
1 'polypeptide(L)'
;MKKLLKFFALLVLLIVAVTLFKTRTFKSVQIQAKAAQVRPLDQQILAGHLARALTYRTISYQDSAKFNPQPFLAFQAFLEQTFPLLHQHLQKEVVNRYSLLYTWPGSNPRLQPALLMAHQDVVPVGKETMNKWEYPAFAGQIEQGYVWGRGAMDDKASLIAICEAVEYLLKTGFQPQRTLYLAFGHDEEIGGAQGAVHIARLLQKRGLSLAYVLDEGGGMMDGMMPGIDRPVAMVG
;
A
#
# COMPACT_ATOMS: atom_id res chain seq x y z
N MET A 1 54.42 -1.34 9.63
CA MET A 1 53.42 -1.25 10.73
C MET A 1 53.03 0.19 11.10
N LYS A 2 53.95 1.07 11.55
CA LYS A 2 53.62 2.46 11.95
C LYS A 2 52.97 3.34 10.85
N LYS A 3 53.39 3.22 9.58
CA LYS A 3 52.79 3.95 8.45
C LYS A 3 51.35 3.52 8.17
N LEU A 4 51.08 2.21 8.29
CA LEU A 4 49.75 1.63 8.11
C LEU A 4 48.80 2.07 9.23
N LEU A 5 49.30 2.13 10.47
CA LEU A 5 48.54 2.62 11.63
C LEU A 5 48.17 4.10 11.49
N LYS A 6 49.10 4.94 11.01
CA LYS A 6 48.85 6.37 10.74
C LYS A 6 47.82 6.56 9.63
N PHE A 7 47.91 5.77 8.57
CA PHE A 7 46.93 5.79 7.48
C PHE A 7 45.53 5.43 7.99
N PHE A 8 45.41 4.37 8.79
CA PHE A 8 44.13 3.96 9.37
C PHE A 8 43.55 5.02 10.31
N ALA A 9 44.38 5.63 11.16
CA ALA A 9 43.95 6.72 12.04
C ALA A 9 43.44 7.94 11.26
N LEU A 10 44.10 8.29 10.15
CA LEU A 10 43.70 9.40 9.30
C LEU A 10 42.40 9.10 8.54
N LEU A 11 42.18 7.85 8.12
CA LEU A 11 40.93 7.40 7.53
C LEU A 11 39.77 7.48 8.52
N VAL A 12 39.98 7.03 9.77
CA VAL A 12 38.97 7.13 10.84
C VAL A 12 38.63 8.59 11.15
N LEU A 13 39.64 9.46 11.25
CA LEU A 13 39.43 10.90 11.45
C LEU A 13 38.64 11.53 10.30
N LEU A 14 38.92 11.13 9.05
CA LEU A 14 38.17 11.61 7.89
C LEU A 14 36.71 11.16 7.94
N ILE A 15 36.43 9.89 8.26
CA ILE A 15 35.06 9.37 8.40
C ILE A 15 34.33 10.14 9.51
N VAL A 16 34.94 10.34 10.67
CA VAL A 16 34.34 11.10 11.78
C VAL A 16 34.05 12.54 11.37
N ALA A 17 35.00 13.21 10.71
CA ALA A 17 34.82 14.58 10.24
C ALA A 17 33.67 14.69 9.22
N VAL A 18 33.61 13.78 8.25
CA VAL A 18 32.53 13.72 7.25
C VAL A 18 31.19 13.44 7.91
N THR A 19 31.10 12.49 8.85
CA THR A 19 29.86 12.17 9.57
C THR A 19 29.38 13.34 10.40
N LEU A 20 30.27 14.01 11.14
CA LEU A 20 29.91 15.20 11.93
C LEU A 20 29.46 16.35 11.03
N PHE A 21 30.16 16.58 9.92
CA PHE A 21 29.79 17.61 8.95
C PHE A 21 28.43 17.31 8.33
N LYS A 22 28.19 16.08 7.85
CA LYS A 22 26.91 15.66 7.29
C LYS A 22 25.78 15.73 8.32
N THR A 23 26.00 15.26 9.55
CA THR A 23 24.99 15.33 10.63
C THR A 23 24.61 16.76 10.95
N ARG A 24 25.58 17.69 11.00
CA ARG A 24 25.32 19.11 11.27
C ARG A 24 24.70 19.86 10.10
N THR A 25 25.03 19.47 8.87
CA THR A 25 24.57 20.16 7.65
C THR A 25 23.33 19.54 7.02
N PHE A 26 22.93 18.35 7.46
CA PHE A 26 21.72 17.69 7.00
C PHE A 26 20.50 18.52 7.40
N LYS A 27 19.81 19.04 6.39
CA LYS A 27 18.52 19.70 6.57
C LYS A 27 17.45 18.75 6.06
N SER A 28 16.50 18.42 6.92
CA SER A 28 15.33 17.65 6.51
C SER A 28 14.52 18.49 5.52
N VAL A 29 14.29 17.95 4.32
CA VAL A 29 13.39 18.57 3.34
C VAL A 29 11.97 18.24 3.77
N GLN A 30 11.39 19.13 4.55
CA GLN A 30 9.99 19.05 4.94
C GLN A 30 9.16 19.76 3.87
N ILE A 31 8.48 18.98 3.02
CA ILE A 31 7.58 19.54 2.02
C ILE A 31 6.33 20.03 2.73
N GLN A 32 6.15 21.35 2.78
CA GLN A 32 4.90 21.94 3.29
C GLN A 32 3.80 21.77 2.24
N ALA A 33 2.96 20.76 2.44
CA ALA A 33 1.74 20.60 1.67
C ALA A 33 0.61 21.40 2.32
N LYS A 34 -0.18 22.12 1.51
CA LYS A 34 -1.44 22.69 1.99
C LYS A 34 -2.40 21.54 2.29
N ALA A 35 -2.95 21.51 3.50
CA ALA A 35 -3.96 20.52 3.86
C ALA A 35 -5.13 20.58 2.86
N ALA A 36 -5.51 19.42 2.32
CA ALA A 36 -6.69 19.33 1.47
C ALA A 36 -7.94 19.61 2.30
N GLN A 37 -8.87 20.39 1.74
CA GLN A 37 -10.19 20.56 2.36
C GLN A 37 -11.02 19.32 2.07
N VAL A 38 -11.09 18.42 3.04
CA VAL A 38 -11.92 17.22 2.96
C VAL A 38 -13.25 17.54 3.64
N ARG A 39 -14.37 17.33 2.95
CA ARG A 39 -15.69 17.41 3.59
C ARG A 39 -15.78 16.32 4.65
N PRO A 40 -16.59 16.49 5.71
CA PRO A 40 -16.79 15.42 6.69
C PRO A 40 -17.12 14.11 5.99
N LEU A 41 -16.27 13.10 6.18
CA LEU A 41 -16.47 11.74 5.68
C LEU A 41 -17.23 10.94 6.73
N ASP A 42 -18.16 10.11 6.28
CA ASP A 42 -18.88 9.20 7.16
C ASP A 42 -17.96 8.04 7.55
N GLN A 43 -17.36 8.13 8.73
CA GLN A 43 -16.41 7.14 9.24
C GLN A 43 -17.06 5.76 9.39
N GLN A 44 -18.36 5.67 9.65
CA GLN A 44 -19.04 4.40 9.82
C GLN A 44 -19.20 3.68 8.49
N ILE A 45 -19.50 4.42 7.41
CA ILE A 45 -19.53 3.86 6.05
C ILE A 45 -18.14 3.38 5.64
N LEU A 46 -17.10 4.22 5.81
CA LEU A 46 -15.72 3.87 5.44
C LEU A 46 -15.21 2.64 6.20
N ALA A 47 -15.41 2.63 7.53
CA ALA A 47 -15.05 1.48 8.37
C ALA A 47 -15.86 0.24 7.98
N GLY A 48 -17.14 0.40 7.61
CA GLY A 48 -18.01 -0.67 7.13
C GLY A 48 -17.53 -1.30 5.82
N HIS A 49 -17.05 -0.50 4.88
CA HIS A 49 -16.48 -1.01 3.62
C HIS A 49 -15.18 -1.78 3.87
N LEU A 50 -14.29 -1.27 4.72
CA LEU A 50 -13.08 -2.00 5.11
C LEU A 50 -13.46 -3.31 5.83
N ALA A 51 -14.30 -3.25 6.84
CA ALA A 51 -14.80 -4.43 7.57
C ALA A 51 -15.32 -5.51 6.62
N ARG A 52 -16.17 -5.13 5.66
CA ARG A 52 -16.70 -6.05 4.65
C ARG A 52 -15.59 -6.60 3.74
N ALA A 53 -14.60 -5.79 3.34
CA ALA A 53 -13.44 -6.24 2.58
C ALA A 53 -12.64 -7.34 3.29
N LEU A 54 -12.54 -7.29 4.63
CA LEU A 54 -11.82 -8.29 5.44
C LEU A 54 -12.53 -9.65 5.50
N THR A 55 -13.81 -9.73 5.14
CA THR A 55 -14.54 -11.01 5.11
C THR A 55 -14.12 -11.91 3.94
N TYR A 56 -13.53 -11.33 2.89
CA TYR A 56 -13.05 -12.05 1.72
C TYR A 56 -11.70 -12.69 2.01
N ARG A 57 -11.64 -14.03 2.02
CA ARG A 57 -10.44 -14.80 2.34
C ARG A 57 -9.49 -14.94 1.14
N THR A 58 -8.97 -13.82 0.64
CA THR A 58 -7.99 -13.73 -0.45
C THR A 58 -6.61 -14.21 -0.01
N ILE A 59 -6.53 -15.44 0.47
CA ILE A 59 -5.31 -15.95 1.10
C ILE A 59 -4.35 -16.46 0.03
N SER A 60 -3.11 -15.98 0.08
CA SER A 60 -2.01 -16.53 -0.72
C SER A 60 -1.25 -17.59 0.09
N TYR A 61 -0.84 -18.65 -0.59
CA TYR A 61 -0.01 -19.72 -0.02
C TYR A 61 1.23 -19.91 -0.91
N GLN A 62 2.41 -20.11 -0.32
CA GLN A 62 3.61 -20.47 -1.09
C GLN A 62 3.40 -21.73 -1.95
N ASP A 63 2.55 -22.65 -1.49
CA ASP A 63 2.10 -23.78 -2.29
C ASP A 63 0.97 -23.34 -3.24
N SER A 64 1.31 -23.17 -4.51
CA SER A 64 0.37 -22.72 -5.56
C SER A 64 -0.80 -23.68 -5.78
N ALA A 65 -0.70 -24.95 -5.38
CA ALA A 65 -1.81 -25.89 -5.45
C ALA A 65 -2.98 -25.53 -4.51
N LYS A 66 -2.72 -24.68 -3.50
CA LYS A 66 -3.73 -24.18 -2.56
C LYS A 66 -4.37 -22.87 -2.99
N PHE A 67 -3.95 -22.29 -4.12
CA PHE A 67 -4.53 -21.06 -4.62
C PHE A 67 -6.01 -21.29 -4.94
N ASN A 68 -6.88 -20.49 -4.30
CA ASN A 68 -8.31 -20.49 -4.56
C ASN A 68 -8.69 -19.16 -5.22
N PRO A 69 -9.15 -19.16 -6.49
CA PRO A 69 -9.51 -17.93 -7.17
C PRO A 69 -10.84 -17.32 -6.69
N GLN A 70 -11.72 -18.11 -6.08
CA GLN A 70 -13.09 -17.66 -5.78
C GLN A 70 -13.14 -16.47 -4.82
N PRO A 71 -12.37 -16.43 -3.70
CA PRO A 71 -12.33 -15.25 -2.83
C PRO A 71 -11.84 -13.99 -3.55
N PHE A 72 -10.90 -14.10 -4.49
CA PHE A 72 -10.41 -12.97 -5.27
C PHE A 72 -11.48 -12.43 -6.20
N LEU A 73 -12.15 -13.31 -6.96
CA LEU A 73 -13.25 -12.92 -7.85
C LEU A 73 -14.42 -12.30 -7.06
N ALA A 74 -14.76 -12.87 -5.91
CA ALA A 74 -15.80 -12.34 -5.04
C ALA A 74 -15.41 -10.97 -4.44
N PHE A 75 -14.13 -10.79 -4.08
CA PHE A 75 -13.62 -9.51 -3.60
C PHE A 75 -13.68 -8.43 -4.69
N GLN A 76 -13.31 -8.76 -5.93
CA GLN A 76 -13.38 -7.84 -7.07
C GLN A 76 -14.83 -7.44 -7.39
N ALA A 77 -15.77 -8.40 -7.37
CA ALA A 77 -17.19 -8.10 -7.52
C ALA A 77 -17.70 -7.17 -6.41
N PHE A 78 -17.19 -7.31 -5.17
CA PHE A 78 -17.48 -6.38 -4.09
C PHE A 78 -16.95 -4.97 -4.36
N LEU A 79 -15.73 -4.84 -4.88
CA LEU A 79 -15.17 -3.53 -5.26
C LEU A 79 -16.04 -2.86 -6.34
N GLU A 80 -16.49 -3.62 -7.34
CA GLU A 80 -17.37 -3.13 -8.41
C GLU A 80 -18.71 -2.60 -7.87
N GLN A 81 -19.30 -3.32 -6.92
CA GLN A 81 -20.57 -2.92 -6.30
C GLN A 81 -20.41 -1.71 -5.36
N THR A 82 -19.28 -1.61 -4.67
CA THR A 82 -19.05 -0.61 -3.62
C THR A 82 -18.58 0.72 -4.20
N PHE A 83 -17.81 0.68 -5.31
CA PHE A 83 -17.20 1.85 -5.95
C PHE A 83 -17.66 2.00 -7.40
N PRO A 84 -18.96 2.21 -7.65
CA PRO A 84 -19.51 2.21 -9.01
C PRO A 84 -18.96 3.34 -9.88
N LEU A 85 -18.70 4.54 -9.32
CA LEU A 85 -18.16 5.65 -10.11
C LEU A 85 -16.72 5.38 -10.50
N LEU A 86 -15.90 4.82 -9.59
CA LEU A 86 -14.56 4.37 -9.93
C LEU A 86 -14.60 3.44 -11.15
N HIS A 87 -15.45 2.42 -11.11
CA HIS A 87 -15.54 1.42 -12.18
C HIS A 87 -16.19 1.94 -13.47
N GLN A 88 -17.01 2.99 -13.39
CA GLN A 88 -17.61 3.65 -14.54
C GLN A 88 -16.65 4.62 -15.23
N HIS A 89 -15.81 5.33 -14.46
CA HIS A 89 -14.99 6.43 -14.97
C HIS A 89 -13.53 6.06 -15.21
N LEU A 90 -13.01 5.02 -14.56
CA LEU A 90 -11.65 4.52 -14.79
C LEU A 90 -11.68 3.34 -15.75
N GLN A 91 -10.67 3.26 -16.61
CA GLN A 91 -10.48 2.08 -17.45
C GLN A 91 -9.88 0.95 -16.61
N LYS A 92 -10.64 -0.13 -16.40
CA LYS A 92 -10.19 -1.34 -15.71
C LYS A 92 -9.58 -2.34 -16.69
N GLU A 93 -8.44 -2.90 -16.32
CA GLU A 93 -7.80 -4.04 -16.96
C GLU A 93 -7.53 -5.14 -15.94
N VAL A 94 -7.87 -6.38 -16.28
CA VAL A 94 -7.52 -7.54 -15.46
C VAL A 94 -6.21 -8.11 -15.98
N VAL A 95 -5.15 -8.00 -15.19
CA VAL A 95 -3.79 -8.40 -15.53
C VAL A 95 -3.49 -9.75 -14.91
N ASN A 96 -2.99 -10.68 -15.73
CA ASN A 96 -2.67 -12.05 -15.32
C ASN A 96 -3.79 -12.71 -14.49
N ARG A 97 -5.02 -12.63 -15.01
CA ARG A 97 -6.27 -13.24 -14.49
C ARG A 97 -6.88 -12.59 -13.25
N TYR A 98 -6.09 -12.11 -12.29
CA TYR A 98 -6.62 -11.65 -11.00
C TYR A 98 -6.06 -10.31 -10.50
N SER A 99 -4.96 -9.80 -11.05
CA SER A 99 -4.53 -8.44 -10.70
C SER A 99 -5.40 -7.41 -11.39
N LEU A 100 -5.60 -6.27 -10.74
CA LEU A 100 -6.37 -5.16 -11.29
C LEU A 100 -5.44 -4.00 -11.63
N LEU A 101 -5.59 -3.42 -12.81
CA LEU A 101 -4.97 -2.17 -13.20
C LEU A 101 -6.08 -1.20 -13.65
N TYR A 102 -6.22 -0.09 -12.96
CA TYR A 102 -7.11 1.00 -13.35
C TYR A 102 -6.30 2.16 -13.92
N THR A 103 -6.86 2.83 -14.93
CA THR A 103 -6.32 4.09 -15.46
C THR A 103 -7.34 5.19 -15.25
N TRP A 104 -6.96 6.24 -14.50
CA TRP A 104 -7.71 7.47 -14.34
C TRP A 104 -7.06 8.59 -15.18
N PRO A 105 -7.64 8.96 -16.33
CA PRO A 105 -7.03 9.93 -17.23
C PRO A 105 -6.91 11.31 -16.58
N GLY A 106 -5.70 11.88 -16.64
CA GLY A 106 -5.45 13.24 -16.21
C GLY A 106 -5.84 14.27 -17.27
N SER A 107 -6.07 15.52 -16.85
CA SER A 107 -6.38 16.63 -17.76
C SER A 107 -5.16 17.14 -18.57
N ASN A 108 -3.93 16.84 -18.13
CA ASN A 108 -2.70 17.24 -18.82
C ASN A 108 -1.87 16.01 -19.23
N PRO A 109 -1.92 15.59 -20.51
CA PRO A 109 -1.20 14.41 -21.01
C PRO A 109 0.32 14.59 -21.06
N ARG A 110 0.84 15.81 -20.84
CA ARG A 110 2.29 16.07 -20.81
C ARG A 110 2.93 15.74 -19.45
N LEU A 111 2.13 15.55 -18.40
CA LEU A 111 2.65 15.18 -17.10
C LEU A 111 2.92 13.67 -17.05
N GLN A 112 4.07 13.30 -16.50
CA GLN A 112 4.33 11.89 -16.18
C GLN A 112 3.24 11.36 -15.23
N PRO A 113 2.65 10.20 -15.54
CA PRO A 113 1.64 9.59 -14.69
C PRO A 113 2.24 9.18 -13.33
N ALA A 114 1.37 8.93 -12.36
CA ALA A 114 1.76 8.32 -11.08
C ALA A 114 1.02 7.01 -10.86
N LEU A 115 1.55 6.16 -9.98
CA LEU A 115 0.99 4.85 -9.66
C LEU A 115 0.71 4.77 -8.16
N LEU A 116 -0.51 4.38 -7.81
CA LEU A 116 -0.91 4.01 -6.46
C LEU A 116 -1.07 2.49 -6.44
N MET A 117 -0.38 1.84 -5.53
CA MET A 117 -0.32 0.39 -5.39
C MET A 117 -0.93 -0.02 -4.06
N ALA A 118 -1.46 -1.24 -4.07
CA ALA A 118 -1.85 -2.02 -2.90
C ALA A 118 -1.93 -3.49 -3.35
N HIS A 119 -2.19 -4.42 -2.45
CA HIS A 119 -2.44 -5.81 -2.80
C HIS A 119 -3.78 -6.34 -2.27
N GLN A 120 -4.31 -7.34 -2.96
CA GLN A 120 -5.61 -7.95 -2.64
C GLN A 120 -5.46 -9.09 -1.64
N ASP A 121 -4.31 -9.77 -1.67
CA ASP A 121 -4.09 -10.96 -0.90
C ASP A 121 -3.72 -10.69 0.55
N VAL A 122 -3.67 -11.75 1.34
CA VAL A 122 -3.31 -11.70 2.76
C VAL A 122 -2.61 -12.99 3.13
N VAL A 123 -1.72 -12.95 4.12
CA VAL A 123 -1.17 -14.17 4.71
C VAL A 123 -2.24 -15.05 5.36
N PRO A 124 -2.02 -16.38 5.42
CA PRO A 124 -2.83 -17.28 6.22
C PRO A 124 -2.81 -16.90 7.72
N VAL A 125 -3.88 -17.27 8.43
CA VAL A 125 -3.85 -17.26 9.90
C VAL A 125 -3.14 -18.51 10.37
N GLY A 126 -2.02 -18.34 11.08
CA GLY A 126 -1.27 -19.45 11.66
C GLY A 126 -2.13 -20.24 12.64
N LYS A 127 -2.05 -21.58 12.58
CA LYS A 127 -2.80 -22.46 13.50
C LYS A 127 -2.52 -22.13 14.98
N GLU A 128 -1.26 -21.83 15.29
CA GLU A 128 -0.77 -21.49 16.63
C GLU A 128 -1.27 -20.15 17.17
N THR A 129 -1.77 -19.27 16.28
CA THR A 129 -2.24 -17.94 16.65
C THR A 129 -3.75 -17.79 16.48
N MET A 130 -4.43 -18.78 15.91
CA MET A 130 -5.87 -18.73 15.62
C MET A 130 -6.71 -18.50 16.89
N ASN A 131 -6.31 -19.05 18.03
CA ASN A 131 -6.96 -18.86 19.33
C ASN A 131 -6.52 -17.60 20.08
N LYS A 132 -5.56 -16.83 19.54
CA LYS A 132 -5.09 -15.56 20.11
C LYS A 132 -5.80 -14.34 19.53
N TRP A 133 -6.62 -14.54 18.51
CA TRP A 133 -7.46 -13.49 17.95
C TRP A 133 -8.61 -13.19 18.91
N GLU A 134 -8.79 -11.91 19.25
CA GLU A 134 -9.92 -11.44 20.05
C GLU A 134 -11.25 -11.56 19.28
N TYR A 135 -11.20 -11.31 17.97
CA TYR A 135 -12.31 -11.51 17.04
C TYR A 135 -11.88 -12.40 15.88
N PRO A 136 -12.78 -13.21 15.28
CA PRO A 136 -12.40 -14.09 14.18
C PRO A 136 -11.73 -13.31 13.04
N ALA A 137 -10.57 -13.78 12.58
CA ALA A 137 -9.69 -13.03 11.69
C ALA A 137 -10.33 -12.55 10.37
N PHE A 138 -11.42 -13.19 9.92
CA PHE A 138 -12.14 -12.82 8.70
C PHE A 138 -13.60 -12.41 8.99
N ALA A 139 -13.91 -11.95 10.20
CA ALA A 139 -15.24 -11.43 10.54
C ALA A 139 -15.42 -9.97 10.14
N GLY A 140 -14.34 -9.19 10.04
CA GLY A 140 -14.44 -7.75 9.80
C GLY A 140 -15.12 -7.03 10.96
N GLN A 141 -14.77 -7.38 12.20
CA GLN A 141 -15.44 -6.82 13.38
C GLN A 141 -15.09 -5.33 13.53
N ILE A 142 -16.09 -4.48 13.71
CA ILE A 142 -15.89 -3.09 14.12
C ILE A 142 -16.19 -3.01 15.62
N GLU A 143 -15.19 -2.73 16.43
CA GLU A 143 -15.34 -2.69 17.89
C GLU A 143 -14.28 -1.79 18.51
N GLN A 144 -14.65 -1.06 19.56
CA GLN A 144 -13.76 -0.14 20.30
C GLN A 144 -13.05 0.91 19.42
N GLY A 145 -13.66 1.30 18.29
CA GLY A 145 -13.07 2.28 17.35
C GLY A 145 -12.04 1.69 16.38
N TYR A 146 -11.90 0.36 16.34
CA TYR A 146 -11.01 -0.36 15.43
C TYR A 146 -11.79 -1.24 14.47
N VAL A 147 -11.20 -1.52 13.31
CA VAL A 147 -11.65 -2.58 12.40
C VAL A 147 -10.69 -3.76 12.54
N TRP A 148 -11.20 -4.86 13.06
CA TRP A 148 -10.44 -6.07 13.36
C TRP A 148 -10.54 -7.10 12.23
N GLY A 149 -9.39 -7.53 11.73
CA GLY A 149 -9.29 -8.67 10.82
C GLY A 149 -7.95 -8.77 10.10
N ARG A 150 -7.68 -9.94 9.55
CA ARG A 150 -6.57 -10.19 8.62
C ARG A 150 -6.82 -9.37 7.35
N GLY A 151 -5.87 -8.52 6.99
CA GLY A 151 -6.04 -7.53 5.92
C GLY A 151 -6.24 -6.10 6.42
N ALA A 152 -6.56 -5.90 7.70
CA ALA A 152 -6.92 -4.58 8.22
C ALA A 152 -5.78 -3.56 8.16
N MET A 153 -4.54 -4.02 8.35
CA MET A 153 -3.35 -3.17 8.20
C MET A 153 -2.60 -3.44 6.89
N ASP A 154 -2.57 -4.70 6.47
CA ASP A 154 -1.75 -5.21 5.37
C ASP A 154 -2.62 -6.13 4.49
N ASP A 155 -3.07 -5.67 3.31
CA ASP A 155 -3.03 -4.26 2.86
C ASP A 155 -4.38 -3.77 2.31
N LYS A 156 -5.47 -4.42 2.76
CA LYS A 156 -6.81 -4.03 2.33
C LYS A 156 -7.20 -2.63 2.80
N ALA A 157 -6.60 -2.11 3.87
CA ALA A 157 -6.81 -0.72 4.26
C ALA A 157 -6.35 0.26 3.18
N SER A 158 -5.14 0.11 2.63
CA SER A 158 -4.64 0.99 1.57
C SER A 158 -5.48 0.85 0.30
N LEU A 159 -5.79 -0.39 -0.11
CA LEU A 159 -6.64 -0.65 -1.28
C LEU A 159 -8.01 0.02 -1.16
N ILE A 160 -8.70 -0.19 -0.04
CA ILE A 160 -10.02 0.41 0.20
C ILE A 160 -9.92 1.93 0.30
N ALA A 161 -8.90 2.47 0.98
CA ALA A 161 -8.71 3.92 1.08
C ALA A 161 -8.47 4.58 -0.29
N ILE A 162 -7.70 3.94 -1.18
CA ILE A 162 -7.51 4.40 -2.56
C ILE A 162 -8.85 4.43 -3.30
N CYS A 163 -9.63 3.36 -3.22
CA CYS A 163 -10.94 3.28 -3.87
C CYS A 163 -11.92 4.34 -3.34
N GLU A 164 -12.00 4.52 -2.03
CA GLU A 164 -12.82 5.55 -1.37
C GLU A 164 -12.44 6.96 -1.80
N ALA A 165 -11.14 7.26 -1.84
CA ALA A 165 -10.65 8.56 -2.26
C ALA A 165 -11.04 8.86 -3.71
N VAL A 166 -10.88 7.90 -4.61
CA VAL A 166 -11.24 8.04 -6.04
C VAL A 166 -12.75 8.21 -6.19
N GLU A 167 -13.55 7.35 -5.56
CA GLU A 167 -15.01 7.41 -5.57
C GLU A 167 -15.52 8.76 -5.05
N TYR A 168 -15.00 9.24 -3.91
CA TYR A 168 -15.33 10.55 -3.35
C TYR A 168 -14.95 11.69 -4.30
N LEU A 169 -13.73 11.68 -4.86
CA LEU A 169 -13.26 12.73 -5.75
C LEU A 169 -14.12 12.79 -7.03
N LEU A 170 -14.48 11.64 -7.61
CA LEU A 170 -15.40 11.57 -8.75
C LEU A 170 -16.78 12.16 -8.42
N LYS A 171 -17.34 11.89 -7.22
CA LYS A 171 -18.62 12.51 -6.76
C LYS A 171 -18.55 14.03 -6.72
N THR A 172 -17.37 14.60 -6.48
CA THR A 172 -17.16 16.05 -6.44
C THR A 172 -16.82 16.66 -7.81
N GLY A 173 -16.79 15.86 -8.88
CA GLY A 173 -16.42 16.32 -10.21
C GLY A 173 -14.92 16.59 -10.38
N PHE A 174 -14.08 16.05 -9.48
CA PHE A 174 -12.64 16.22 -9.56
C PHE A 174 -12.04 15.44 -10.74
N GLN A 175 -11.10 16.07 -11.43
CA GLN A 175 -10.25 15.42 -12.43
C GLN A 175 -8.78 15.64 -12.04
N PRO A 176 -7.96 14.58 -11.96
CA PRO A 176 -6.55 14.73 -11.65
C PRO A 176 -5.82 15.45 -12.79
N GLN A 177 -4.78 16.21 -12.47
CA GLN A 177 -3.99 16.87 -13.51
C GLN A 177 -3.12 15.88 -14.31
N ARG A 178 -2.51 14.92 -13.61
CA ARG A 178 -1.74 13.83 -14.19
C ARG A 178 -2.58 12.57 -14.22
N THR A 179 -2.33 11.68 -15.18
CA THR A 179 -2.94 10.35 -15.18
C THR A 179 -2.50 9.59 -13.94
N LEU A 180 -3.44 8.93 -13.27
CA LEU A 180 -3.18 8.04 -12.14
C LEU A 180 -3.47 6.61 -12.57
N TYR A 181 -2.53 5.72 -12.27
CA TYR A 181 -2.73 4.28 -12.33
C TYR A 181 -3.01 3.77 -10.92
N LEU A 182 -3.97 2.84 -10.79
CA LEU A 182 -4.19 2.09 -9.55
C LEU A 182 -3.87 0.63 -9.85
N ALA A 183 -2.89 0.05 -9.17
CA ALA A 183 -2.47 -1.33 -9.39
C ALA A 183 -2.67 -2.16 -8.14
N PHE A 184 -3.53 -3.17 -8.24
CA PHE A 184 -3.82 -4.09 -7.14
C PHE A 184 -3.31 -5.49 -7.46
N GLY A 185 -2.20 -5.87 -6.82
CA GLY A 185 -1.60 -7.20 -6.92
C GLY A 185 -2.49 -8.29 -6.31
N HIS A 186 -2.23 -9.56 -6.60
CA HIS A 186 -3.01 -10.69 -6.06
C HIS A 186 -2.15 -11.78 -5.39
N ASP A 187 -0.84 -11.56 -5.30
CA ASP A 187 0.14 -12.54 -4.81
C ASP A 187 1.34 -11.88 -4.13
N GLU A 188 1.19 -10.67 -3.58
CA GLU A 188 2.29 -9.91 -2.94
C GLU A 188 2.92 -10.73 -1.81
N GLU A 189 2.08 -11.37 -0.99
CA GLU A 189 2.46 -12.11 0.23
C GLU A 189 3.31 -13.36 -0.06
N ILE A 190 3.46 -13.71 -1.33
CA ILE A 190 4.31 -14.80 -1.83
C ILE A 190 5.36 -14.33 -2.86
N GLY A 191 5.55 -13.01 -2.98
CA GLY A 191 6.61 -12.35 -3.75
C GLY A 191 6.15 -11.61 -5.02
N GLY A 192 4.84 -11.51 -5.30
CA GLY A 192 4.30 -10.65 -6.36
C GLY A 192 4.61 -11.07 -7.81
N ALA A 193 5.11 -12.29 -8.01
CA ALA A 193 5.66 -12.74 -9.29
C ALA A 193 4.60 -12.86 -10.40
N GLN A 194 3.35 -13.14 -10.04
CA GLN A 194 2.20 -13.25 -10.94
C GLN A 194 1.39 -11.96 -11.01
N GLY A 195 1.44 -11.12 -9.97
CA GLY A 195 0.70 -9.87 -9.89
C GLY A 195 1.54 -8.67 -10.30
N ALA A 196 2.23 -8.07 -9.33
CA ALA A 196 2.96 -6.81 -9.50
C ALA A 196 3.97 -6.88 -10.67
N VAL A 197 4.71 -7.98 -10.82
CA VAL A 197 5.67 -8.18 -11.91
C VAL A 197 4.99 -8.14 -13.29
N HIS A 198 3.78 -8.71 -13.42
CA HIS A 198 3.05 -8.70 -14.69
C HIS A 198 2.49 -7.31 -15.01
N ILE A 199 2.03 -6.56 -14.00
CA ILE A 199 1.63 -5.16 -14.17
C ILE A 199 2.83 -4.32 -14.59
N ALA A 200 3.97 -4.46 -13.91
CA ALA A 200 5.20 -3.73 -14.24
C ALA A 200 5.64 -3.99 -15.69
N ARG A 201 5.64 -5.25 -16.14
CA ARG A 201 5.92 -5.61 -17.55
C ARG A 201 4.93 -4.99 -18.53
N LEU A 202 3.65 -4.92 -18.18
CA LEU A 202 2.63 -4.28 -19.02
C LEU A 202 2.90 -2.77 -19.15
N LEU A 203 3.15 -2.07 -18.05
CA LEU A 203 3.48 -0.65 -18.05
C LEU A 203 4.79 -0.35 -18.79
N GLN A 204 5.80 -1.22 -18.63
CA GLN A 204 7.06 -1.12 -19.37
C GLN A 204 6.86 -1.30 -20.87
N LYS A 205 6.04 -2.26 -21.31
CA LYS A 205 5.69 -2.46 -22.73
C LYS A 205 4.98 -1.24 -23.32
N ARG A 206 4.28 -0.46 -22.50
CA ARG A 206 3.66 0.82 -22.90
C ARG A 206 4.66 1.99 -22.94
N GLY A 207 5.92 1.77 -22.60
CA GLY A 207 6.95 2.81 -22.54
C GLY A 207 6.69 3.86 -21.48
N LEU A 208 5.95 3.52 -20.42
CA LEU A 208 5.59 4.48 -19.38
C LEU A 208 6.75 4.75 -18.43
N SER A 209 6.96 6.04 -18.15
CA SER A 209 7.83 6.52 -17.07
C SER A 209 6.95 7.20 -16.03
N LEU A 210 6.97 6.67 -14.80
CA LEU A 210 6.16 7.15 -13.69
C LEU A 210 6.90 8.27 -12.96
N ALA A 211 6.17 9.32 -12.58
CA ALA A 211 6.71 10.40 -11.75
C ALA A 211 7.01 9.92 -10.33
N TYR A 212 6.16 9.04 -9.79
CA TYR A 212 6.31 8.38 -8.51
C TYR A 212 5.40 7.15 -8.43
N VAL A 213 5.74 6.29 -7.47
CA VAL A 213 4.93 5.15 -7.03
C VAL A 213 4.67 5.35 -5.55
N LEU A 214 3.44 5.08 -5.11
CA LEU A 214 3.08 4.94 -3.71
C LEU A 214 2.56 3.53 -3.51
N ASP A 215 3.03 2.84 -2.48
CA ASP A 215 2.61 1.50 -2.09
C ASP A 215 2.42 1.47 -0.56
N GLU A 216 2.15 0.29 -0.02
CA GLU A 216 2.04 0.08 1.42
C GLU A 216 3.28 0.56 2.20
N GLY A 217 3.07 0.82 3.48
CA GLY A 217 4.13 1.14 4.42
C GLY A 217 3.97 0.30 5.67
N GLY A 218 4.81 0.57 6.68
CA GLY A 218 4.64 -0.08 7.96
C GLY A 218 3.63 0.63 8.87
N GLY A 219 3.13 -0.11 9.85
CA GLY A 219 2.31 0.45 10.93
C GLY A 219 3.10 1.32 11.91
N MET A 220 2.37 2.08 12.72
CA MET A 220 2.90 2.64 13.96
C MET A 220 2.99 1.52 15.00
N MET A 221 4.21 1.18 15.41
CA MET A 221 4.47 0.05 16.30
C MET A 221 5.04 0.51 17.63
N ASP A 222 4.56 -0.09 18.71
CA ASP A 222 5.08 0.08 20.07
C ASP A 222 5.97 -1.11 20.45
N GLY A 223 7.14 -0.83 21.05
CA GLY A 223 8.02 -1.86 21.61
C GLY A 223 8.73 -2.78 20.60
N MET A 224 8.61 -2.51 19.30
CA MET A 224 9.27 -3.29 18.25
C MET A 224 10.79 -3.04 18.16
N MET A 225 11.27 -1.90 18.66
CA MET A 225 12.68 -1.50 18.57
C MET A 225 13.32 -1.46 19.97
N PRO A 226 14.34 -2.29 20.26
CA PRO A 226 15.02 -2.27 21.55
C PRO A 226 15.57 -0.87 21.88
N GLY A 227 15.22 -0.34 23.05
CA GLY A 227 15.65 0.99 23.51
C GLY A 227 14.83 2.16 22.99
N ILE A 228 13.68 1.91 22.35
CA ILE A 228 12.73 2.96 21.94
C ILE A 228 11.38 2.72 22.61
N ASP A 229 11.07 3.55 23.61
CA ASP A 229 9.84 3.45 24.41
C ASP A 229 8.67 4.29 23.85
N ARG A 230 8.73 4.66 22.57
CA ARG A 230 7.71 5.48 21.89
C ARG A 230 7.25 4.82 20.60
N PRO A 231 6.03 5.13 20.11
CA PRO A 231 5.57 4.63 18.82
C PRO A 231 6.57 4.93 17.70
N VAL A 232 6.88 3.92 16.89
CA VAL A 232 7.78 4.02 15.75
C VAL A 232 7.00 3.78 14.47
N ALA A 233 7.09 4.72 13.53
CA ALA A 233 6.63 4.49 12.17
C ALA A 233 7.60 3.55 11.47
N MET A 234 7.13 2.35 11.12
CA MET A 234 7.90 1.43 10.31
C MET A 234 7.85 1.91 8.85
N VAL A 235 9.01 2.01 8.20
CA VAL A 235 9.11 2.39 6.78
C VAL A 235 9.34 1.11 5.97
N GLY A 236 8.46 0.86 5.01
CA GLY A 236 8.58 -0.22 4.01
C GLY A 236 9.49 0.17 2.86
#